data_AF-A0A7J3YPT7-F1
#
_entry.id   AF-A0A7J3YPT7-F1
#
_cell.length_a   1.000
_cell.length_b   1.000
_cell.length_c   1.000
_cell.angle_alpha   90.00
_cell.angle_beta   90.00
_cell.angle_gamma   90.00
#
_symmetry.space_group_name_H-M   'P 1'
#
loop_
_entity.id
_entity.type
_entity.pdbx_description
1 polymer ?
#
loop_
_entity_poly.entity_id
_entity_poly.type
_entity_poly.pdbx_seq_one_letter_code
_entity_poly.pdbx_strand_id
1 'polypeptide(L)' 'MSREEIAEKWLKKALADLRVAEKLFEIGEEPWIIAFHAQQAVEKALKAYLILHGKHFGKTHNLSQLIDLC' A
#
# COMPACT_ATOMS: atom_id res chain seq x y z
N MET A 1 -20.41 -4.48 1.09
CA MET A 1 -19.52 -3.37 1.41
C MET A 1 -19.44 -2.44 0.22
N SER A 2 -19.49 -1.14 0.44
CA SER A 2 -19.29 -0.13 -0.59
C SER A 2 -17.83 -0.08 -1.06
N ARG A 3 -17.54 0.59 -2.19
CA ARG A 3 -16.16 0.76 -2.66
C ARG A 3 -15.33 1.58 -1.67
N GLU A 4 -15.97 2.57 -1.04
CA GLU A 4 -15.40 3.44 -0.03
C GLU A 4 -14.97 2.62 1.19
N GLU A 5 -15.83 1.72 1.70
CA GLU A 5 -15.49 0.84 2.83
C GLU A 5 -14.32 -0.11 2.48
N ILE A 6 -14.27 -0.61 1.25
CA ILE A 6 -13.17 -1.48 0.80
C ILE A 6 -11.87 -0.68 0.69
N ALA A 7 -11.92 0.50 0.06
CA ALA A 7 -10.77 1.39 -0.09
C ALA A 7 -10.24 1.83 1.28
N GLU A 8 -11.10 2.17 2.24
CA GLU A 8 -10.72 2.53 3.60
C GLU A 8 -9.97 1.38 4.29
N LYS A 9 -10.40 0.13 4.11
CA LYS A 9 -9.69 -1.04 4.64
C LYS A 9 -8.30 -1.20 4.03
N TRP A 10 -8.12 -0.93 2.74
CA TRP A 10 -6.81 -0.94 2.10
C TRP A 10 -5.91 0.20 2.61
N LEU A 11 -6.48 1.40 2.74
CA LEU A 11 -5.76 2.56 3.25
C LEU A 11 -5.32 2.37 4.70
N LYS A 12 -6.15 1.77 5.56
CA LYS A 12 -5.78 1.41 6.93
C LYS A 12 -4.58 0.47 6.98
N LYS A 13 -4.50 -0.50 6.06
CA LYS A 13 -3.33 -1.38 5.94
C LYS A 13 -2.10 -0.62 5.45
N ALA A 14 -2.24 0.22 4.42
CA ALA A 14 -1.15 1.06 3.92
C ALA A 14 -0.52 1.92 5.03
N LEU A 15 -1.36 2.55 5.85
CA LEU A 15 -0.90 3.34 7.00
C LEU A 15 -0.27 2.49 8.09
N ALA A 16 -0.67 1.23 8.25
CA ALA A 16 -0.02 0.30 9.17
C ALA A 16 1.38 -0.06 8.68
N ASP A 17 1.55 -0.35 7.39
CA ASP A 17 2.87 -0.62 6.80
C ASP A 17 3.80 0.59 6.91
N LEU A 18 3.29 1.80 6.66
CA LEU A 18 4.08 3.03 6.81
C LEU A 18 4.58 3.20 8.25
N ARG A 19 3.70 3.06 9.25
CA ARG A 19 4.09 3.12 10.67
C ARG A 19 5.11 2.06 11.06
N VAL A 20 5.06 0.88 10.44
CA VAL A 20 6.06 -0.17 10.67
C VAL A 20 7.39 0.24 10.04
N ALA A 21 7.40 0.73 8.80
CA ALA A 21 8.62 1.21 8.15
C ALA A 21 9.30 2.34 8.95
N GLU A 22 8.52 3.30 9.46
CA GLU A 22 9.00 4.39 10.31
C GLU A 22 9.65 3.86 11.59
N LYS A 23 8.99 2.96 12.31
CA LYS A 23 9.54 2.36 13.54
C LYS A 23 10.79 1.52 13.28
N LEU A 24 10.83 0.77 12.20
CA LEU A 24 11.99 -0.04 11.82
C LEU A 24 13.19 0.85 11.49
N PHE A 25 12.95 1.99 10.84
CA PHE A 25 13.97 3.00 10.59
C PHE A 25 14.51 3.60 11.89
N GLU A 26 13.63 3.95 12.84
CA GLU A 26 14.03 4.50 14.14
C GLU A 26 14.93 3.57 14.96
N ILE A 27 14.67 2.26 14.93
CA ILE A 27 15.47 1.26 15.66
C ILE A 27 16.72 0.80 14.90
N GLY A 28 16.96 1.31 13.69
CA GLY A 28 18.12 0.95 12.88
C GLY A 28 18.07 -0.47 12.30
N GLU A 29 16.87 -0.96 11.94
CA GLU A 29 16.69 -2.26 11.29
C GLU A 29 17.35 -2.31 9.90
N GLU A 30 17.55 -3.52 9.38
CA GLU A 30 18.07 -3.78 8.05
C GLU A 30 17.32 -2.98 6.95
N PRO A 31 18.03 -2.21 6.10
CA PRO A 31 17.41 -1.33 5.11
C PRO A 31 16.41 -2.02 4.17
N TRP A 32 16.65 -3.29 3.83
CA TRP A 32 15.78 -4.04 2.94
C TRP A 32 14.41 -4.36 3.58
N ILE A 33 14.36 -4.51 4.91
CA ILE A 33 13.11 -4.75 5.65
C ILE A 33 12.30 -3.45 5.71
N ILE A 34 12.97 -2.32 5.99
CA ILE A 34 12.35 -0.98 5.97
C ILE A 34 11.75 -0.71 4.58
N ALA A 35 12.55 -0.93 3.52
CA ALA A 35 12.12 -0.73 2.15
C ALA A 35 10.95 -1.65 1.75
N PHE A 36 10.92 -2.89 2.24
CA PHE A 36 9.80 -3.80 2.03
C PHE A 36 8.49 -3.23 2.58
N HIS A 37 8.49 -2.74 3.83
CA HIS A 37 7.30 -2.14 4.42
C HIS A 37 6.90 -0.82 3.74
N ALA A 38 7.88 0.00 3.33
CA ALA A 38 7.61 1.21 2.55
C ALA A 38 6.94 0.88 1.19
N GLN A 39 7.46 -0.12 0.46
CA GLN A 39 6.88 -0.59 -0.80
C GLN A 39 5.43 -1.07 -0.59
N GLN A 40 5.20 -1.83 0.48
CA GLN A 40 3.87 -2.33 0.84
C GLN A 40 2.89 -1.20 1.16
N ALA A 41 3.33 -0.16 1.86
CA ALA A 41 2.50 1.02 2.13
C ALA A 41 2.01 1.67 0.83
N VAL A 42 2.93 1.90 -0.12
CA VAL A 42 2.61 2.47 -1.44
C VAL A 42 1.66 1.56 -2.22
N GLU A 43 1.96 0.26 -2.30
CA GLU A 43 1.12 -0.71 -3.03
C GLU A 43 -0.33 -0.69 -2.53
N LYS A 44 -0.52 -0.72 -1.21
CA LYS A 44 -1.85 -0.76 -0.60
C LYS A 44 -2.58 0.57 -0.75
N ALA A 45 -1.87 1.70 -0.73
CA ALA A 45 -2.46 3.02 -0.99
C ALA A 45 -2.95 3.16 -2.44
N LEU A 46 -2.15 2.72 -3.42
CA LEU A 46 -2.55 2.72 -4.83
C LEU A 46 -3.77 1.81 -5.05
N LYS A 47 -3.79 0.62 -4.43
CA LYS A 47 -4.96 -0.27 -4.47
C LYS A 47 -6.22 0.38 -3.88
N ALA A 48 -6.10 1.11 -2.78
CA ALA A 48 -7.22 1.87 -2.22
C ALA A 48 -7.73 2.93 -3.21
N TYR A 49 -6.82 3.68 -3.83
CA TYR A 49 -7.15 4.70 -4.84
C TYR A 49 -7.89 4.08 -6.04
N LEU A 50 -7.38 3.00 -6.61
CA LEU A 50 -8.00 2.32 -7.76
C LEU A 50 -9.41 1.80 -7.44
N ILE A 51 -9.62 1.24 -6.24
CA ILE A 51 -10.94 0.76 -5.79
C ILE A 51 -11.93 1.92 -5.68
N LEU A 52 -11.52 3.05 -5.11
CA LEU A 52 -12.34 4.26 -5.04
C LEU A 52 -12.79 4.73 -6.43
N HIS A 53 -11.92 4.60 -7.43
CA HIS A 53 -12.21 4.96 -8.82
C HIS A 53 -12.90 3.84 -9.62
N GLY A 54 -13.27 2.72 -8.98
CA GLY A 54 -13.91 1.58 -9.66
C GLY A 54 -13.02 0.86 -10.66
N LYS A 55 -11.70 1.03 -10.57
CA LYS A 55 -10.74 0.36 -11.44
C LYS A 55 -10.39 -1.01 -10.87
N HIS A 56 -10.46 -2.04 -11.72
CA HIS A 56 -10.02 -3.38 -11.37
C HIS A 56 -8.52 -3.54 -11.63
N PHE A 57 -7.84 -4.25 -10.73
CA PHE A 57 -6.46 -4.69 -10.89
C PHE A 57 -6.38 -6.18 -10.59
N GLY A 58 -5.48 -6.89 -11.28
CA GLY A 58 -5.22 -8.31 -11.04
C GLY A 58 -4.47 -8.55 -9.73
N LYS A 59 -4.19 -9.82 -9.40
CA LYS A 59 -3.25 -10.17 -8.33
C LYS A 59 -1.83 -9.79 -8.76
N THR A 60 -1.45 -8.55 -8.47
CA THR A 60 -0.11 -8.02 -8.76
C THR A 60 0.47 -7.31 -7.54
N HIS A 61 1.79 -7.47 -7.38
CA HIS A 61 2.63 -6.72 -6.44
C HIS A 61 3.54 -5.72 -7.18
N ASN A 62 3.33 -5.55 -8.50
CA ASN A 62 4.12 -4.63 -9.31
C ASN A 62 3.56 -3.20 -9.18
N LEU A 63 4.34 -2.32 -8.54
CA LEU A 63 3.95 -0.92 -8.37
C LEU A 63 3.75 -0.18 -9.69
N SER A 64 4.62 -0.38 -10.68
CA SER A 64 4.51 0.27 -11.99
C SER A 64 3.17 -0.05 -12.65
N GLN A 65 2.75 -1.32 -12.62
CA GLN A 65 1.44 -1.71 -13.15
C GLN A 65 0.27 -1.04 -12.42
N LEU A 66 0.37 -0.85 -11.11
CA LEU A 66 -0.68 -0.16 -10.35
C LEU A 66 -0.70 1.33 -10.65
N ILE A 67 0.46 1.95 -10.86
CA ILE A 67 0.60 3.35 -11.26
C ILE A 67 0.01 3.57 -12.66
N ASP A 68 0.29 2.69 -13.62
CA ASP A 68 -0.26 2.76 -14.97
C ASP A 68 -1.79 2.69 -15.00
N LEU A 69 -2.39 2.10 -13.96
CA LEU A 69 -3.84 2.02 -13.79
C LEU A 69 -4.43 3.24 -13.07
N CYS A 70 -3.64 4.08 -12.40
CA CYS A 70 -4.16 5.24 -11.65
C CYS A 70 -4.70 6.31 -12.61
#